data_AF-A0A1Z4LWX5-F1
#
_entry.id   AF-A0A1Z4LWX5-F1
#
_cell.length_a   1.000
_cell.length_b   1.000
_cell.length_c   1.000
_cell.angle_alpha   90.00
_cell.angle_beta   90.00
_cell.angle_gamma   90.00
#
_symmetry.space_group_name_H-M   'P 1'
#
loop_
_entity.id
_entity.type
_entity.pdbx_description
1 polymer ?
#
loop_
_entity_poly.entity_id
_entity_poly.type
_entity_poly.pdbx_seq_one_letter_code
_entity_poly.pdbx_strand_id
1 'polypeptide(L)'
;MNSKALPRQINNPEVGVYECEINLKFRLIEEKSLLRDRDQLLQVLVEALADGSDDFLEMLQQVVKVHQTTELKASPQMRRQLMRLRNSNEMGQ
;
A
#
# COMPACT_ATOMS: atom_id res chain seq x y z
N MET A 1 -28.16 -13.55 36.80
CA MET A 1 -27.74 -13.53 35.38
C MET A 1 -26.30 -13.06 35.35
N ASN A 2 -25.33 -13.97 35.19
CA ASN A 2 -23.90 -13.62 35.22
C ASN A 2 -23.24 -14.06 33.91
N SER A 3 -23.38 -13.27 32.86
CA SER A 3 -22.61 -13.44 31.63
C SER A 3 -21.24 -12.77 31.81
N LYS A 4 -20.24 -13.53 32.26
CA LYS A 4 -18.85 -13.12 32.08
C LYS A 4 -18.50 -13.36 30.61
N ALA A 5 -18.23 -12.28 29.86
CA ALA A 5 -17.66 -12.39 28.53
C ALA A 5 -16.24 -12.98 28.66
N LEU A 6 -15.97 -14.05 27.91
CA LEU A 6 -14.64 -14.65 27.83
C LEU A 6 -13.67 -13.68 27.14
N PRO A 7 -12.41 -13.59 27.60
CA PRO A 7 -11.41 -12.79 26.91
C PRO A 7 -11.04 -13.50 25.61
N ARG A 8 -11.62 -13.05 24.49
CA ARG A 8 -11.23 -13.50 23.17
C ARG A 8 -9.88 -12.86 22.83
N GLN A 9 -8.81 -13.65 22.94
CA GLN A 9 -7.55 -13.33 22.28
C GLN A 9 -7.75 -13.55 20.79
N ILE A 10 -7.95 -12.44 20.07
CA ILE A 10 -8.20 -12.42 18.62
C ILE A 10 -6.83 -12.34 17.95
N ASN A 11 -6.46 -13.39 17.21
CA ASN A 11 -5.40 -13.31 16.20
C ASN A 11 -5.88 -12.38 15.08
N ASN A 12 -5.81 -11.07 15.35
CA ASN A 12 -6.11 -10.03 14.38
C ASN A 12 -4.95 -9.96 13.39
N PRO A 13 -5.18 -9.89 12.06
CA PRO A 13 -4.12 -9.40 11.18
C PRO A 13 -3.79 -8.00 11.65
N GLU A 14 -2.52 -7.78 11.97
CA GLU A 14 -2.02 -6.52 12.53
C GLU A 14 -1.99 -5.45 11.43
N VAL A 15 -3.18 -5.01 11.01
CA VAL A 15 -3.38 -3.96 10.02
C VAL A 15 -3.15 -2.60 10.67
N GLY A 16 -2.18 -1.87 10.13
CA GLY A 16 -1.79 -0.54 10.55
C GLY A 16 -1.88 0.47 9.42
N VAL A 17 -1.76 1.74 9.76
CA VAL A 17 -1.58 2.81 8.77
C VAL A 17 -0.10 3.06 8.64
N TYR A 18 0.40 3.06 7.41
CA TYR A 18 1.80 3.31 7.09
C TYR A 18 1.89 4.56 6.22
N GLU A 19 2.85 5.40 6.54
CA GLU A 19 3.25 6.50 5.67
C GLU A 19 4.42 6.00 4.83
N CYS A 20 4.25 6.09 3.51
CA CYS A 20 5.17 5.53 2.53
C CYS A 20 5.72 6.65 1.65
N GLU A 21 7.03 6.70 1.50
CA GLU A 21 7.73 7.63 0.61
C GLU A 21 8.58 6.82 -0.36
N ILE A 22 8.37 7.05 -1.65
CA ILE A 22 9.08 6.37 -2.73
C ILE A 22 9.71 7.45 -3.61
N ASN A 23 11.06 7.49 -3.64
CA ASN A 23 11.81 8.34 -4.57
C ASN A 23 12.66 7.45 -5.47
N LEU A 24 12.34 7.45 -6.76
CA LEU A 24 12.99 6.59 -7.75
C LEU A 24 13.59 7.45 -8.85
N LYS A 25 14.77 7.05 -9.32
CA LYS A 25 15.36 7.53 -10.57
C LYS A 25 15.84 6.31 -11.34
N PHE A 26 15.44 6.24 -12.59
CA PHE A 26 15.76 5.12 -13.47
C PHE A 26 15.80 5.60 -14.92
N ARG A 27 16.41 4.81 -15.79
CA ARG A 27 16.27 4.92 -17.25
C ARG A 27 15.35 3.81 -17.72
N LEU A 28 14.53 4.12 -18.73
CA LEU A 28 13.56 3.20 -19.31
C LEU A 28 13.60 3.28 -20.83
N ILE A 29 13.64 2.13 -21.49
CA ILE A 29 13.38 1.99 -22.92
C ILE A 29 11.89 1.69 -23.08
N GLU A 30 11.14 2.59 -23.70
CA GLU A 30 9.69 2.43 -23.89
C GLU A 30 9.18 3.15 -25.15
N GLU A 31 8.02 2.74 -25.65
CA GLU A 31 7.34 3.40 -26.75
C GLU A 31 6.91 4.83 -26.42
N LYS A 32 7.24 5.77 -27.32
CA LYS A 32 6.92 7.20 -27.16
C LYS A 32 5.42 7.49 -27.07
N SER A 33 4.58 6.62 -27.61
CA SER A 33 3.11 6.69 -27.54
C SER A 33 2.62 6.57 -26.09
N LEU A 34 3.20 5.64 -25.33
CA LEU A 34 2.82 5.35 -23.94
C LEU A 34 3.19 6.47 -22.98
N LEU A 35 4.26 7.21 -23.26
CA LEU A 35 4.74 8.32 -22.42
C LEU A 35 4.03 9.67 -22.68
N ARG A 36 3.10 9.73 -23.65
CA ARG A 36 2.40 10.98 -24.02
C ARG A 36 1.12 11.22 -23.24
N ASP A 37 0.51 10.15 -22.72
CA ASP A 37 -0.70 10.28 -21.90
C ASP A 37 -0.31 10.55 -20.45
N ARG A 38 -0.52 11.78 -20.00
CA ARG A 38 -0.19 12.21 -18.63
C ARG A 38 -0.98 11.43 -17.59
N ASP A 39 -2.22 11.05 -17.88
CA ASP A 39 -3.10 10.41 -16.91
C ASP A 39 -2.75 8.92 -16.74
N GLN A 40 -2.13 8.31 -17.76
CA GLN A 40 -1.65 6.92 -17.72
C GLN A 40 -0.15 6.79 -17.41
N LEU A 41 0.63 7.86 -17.57
CA LEU A 41 2.09 7.83 -17.43
C LEU A 41 2.53 7.18 -16.10
N LEU A 42 1.93 7.57 -14.98
CA LEU A 42 2.31 7.00 -13.68
C LEU A 42 2.07 5.49 -13.63
N GLN A 43 0.96 5.02 -14.18
CA GLN A 43 0.61 3.60 -14.19
C GLN A 43 1.63 2.81 -15.04
N VAL A 44 1.93 3.28 -16.24
CA VAL A 44 2.93 2.67 -17.13
C VAL A 44 4.30 2.58 -16.45
N LEU A 45 4.73 3.65 -15.78
CA LEU A 45 6.01 3.65 -15.07
C LEU A 45 6.02 2.69 -13.88
N VAL A 46 4.91 2.56 -13.14
CA VAL A 46 4.79 1.61 -12.02
C VAL A 46 4.79 0.17 -12.52
N GLU A 47 4.15 -0.10 -13.65
CA GLU A 47 4.15 -1.43 -14.28
C GLU A 47 5.56 -1.83 -14.72
N ALA A 48 6.28 -0.97 -15.44
CA ALA A 48 7.67 -1.22 -15.82
C ALA A 48 8.58 -1.46 -14.59
N LEU A 49 8.38 -0.72 -13.50
CA LEU A 49 9.10 -0.92 -12.26
C LEU A 49 8.75 -2.23 -11.54
N ALA A 50 7.52 -2.74 -11.72
CA ALA A 50 7.06 -3.99 -11.12
C ALA A 50 7.59 -5.23 -11.86
N ASP A 51 7.77 -5.14 -13.18
CA ASP A 51 8.34 -6.20 -14.01
C ASP A 51 9.83 -6.46 -13.69
N GLY A 52 10.50 -5.47 -13.09
CA GLY A 52 11.85 -5.60 -12.53
C GLY A 52 12.95 -5.02 -13.43
N SER A 53 14.20 -5.19 -13.02
CA SER A 53 15.34 -4.75 -13.83
C SER A 53 15.64 -5.80 -14.90
N ASP A 54 15.35 -5.45 -16.14
CA ASP A 54 15.67 -6.22 -17.35
C ASP A 54 16.47 -5.34 -18.34
N ASP A 55 16.52 -5.74 -19.61
CA ASP A 55 17.21 -4.99 -20.67
C ASP A 55 16.57 -3.62 -20.97
N PHE A 56 15.38 -3.34 -20.42
CA PHE A 56 14.60 -2.13 -20.66
C PHE A 56 14.67 -1.15 -19.49
N LEU A 57 14.98 -1.61 -18.28
CA LEU A 57 14.97 -0.79 -17.07
C LEU A 57 16.30 -0.83 -16.30
N GLU A 58 16.93 0.34 -16.18
CA GLU A 58 18.14 0.55 -15.40
C GLU A 58 17.84 1.44 -14.18
N MET A 59 17.95 0.87 -12.97
CA MET A 59 17.76 1.62 -11.73
C MET A 59 19.00 2.46 -11.39
N LEU A 60 18.82 3.77 -11.23
CA LEU A 60 19.91 4.71 -10.89
C LEU A 60 19.93 5.09 -9.41
N GLN A 61 18.76 5.31 -8.82
CA GLN A 61 18.59 5.67 -7.42
C GLN A 61 17.26 5.16 -6.90
N GLN A 62 17.27 4.52 -5.72
CA GLN A 62 16.08 4.04 -5.06
C GLN A 62 16.11 4.43 -3.57
N VAL A 63 15.10 5.17 -3.13
CA VAL A 63 14.84 5.44 -1.71
C VAL A 63 13.40 5.07 -1.42
N VAL A 64 13.22 4.07 -0.57
CA VAL A 64 11.92 3.62 -0.09
C VAL A 64 11.90 3.75 1.43
N LYS A 65 10.96 4.54 1.95
CA LYS A 65 10.73 4.69 3.38
C LYS A 65 9.32 4.24 3.69
N VAL A 66 9.18 3.40 4.70
CA VAL A 66 7.89 2.97 5.22
C VAL A 66 7.98 3.07 6.73
N HIS A 67 7.04 3.79 7.33
CA HIS A 67 6.92 3.81 8.78
C HIS A 67 5.47 3.77 9.21
N GLN A 68 5.21 3.02 10.28
CA GLN A 68 3.90 2.98 10.87
C GLN A 68 3.55 4.35 11.46
N THR A 69 2.30 4.76 11.28
CA THR A 69 1.79 6.02 11.76
C THR A 69 0.46 5.81 12.47
N THR A 70 0.02 6.85 13.19
CA THR A 70 -1.24 6.79 13.94
C THR A 70 -2.42 6.78 12.98
N GLU A 71 -3.45 6.00 13.30
CA GLU A 71 -4.69 5.93 12.52
C GLU A 71 -5.42 7.26 12.43
N LEU A 72 -5.17 8.18 13.38
CA LEU A 72 -5.76 9.51 13.39
C LEU A 72 -5.28 10.37 12.23
N LYS A 73 -4.09 10.09 11.68
CA LYS A 73 -3.57 10.75 10.48
C LYS A 73 -4.20 10.24 9.19
N ALA A 74 -4.89 9.08 9.22
CA ALA A 74 -5.56 8.55 8.05
C ALA A 74 -6.85 9.32 7.72
N SER A 75 -7.26 9.29 6.45
CA SER A 75 -8.50 9.92 6.02
C SER A 75 -9.73 9.30 6.70
N PRO A 76 -10.86 10.03 6.82
CA PRO A 76 -12.10 9.45 7.34
C PRO A 76 -12.54 8.16 6.65
N GLN A 77 -12.30 8.04 5.34
CA GLN A 77 -12.59 6.82 4.57
C GLN A 77 -11.68 5.66 4.96
N MET A 78 -10.38 5.89 5.10
CA MET A 78 -9.41 4.87 5.53
C MET A 78 -9.70 4.40 6.96
N ARG A 79 -10.03 5.31 7.88
CA ARG A 79 -10.39 4.93 9.26
C ARG A 79 -11.63 4.03 9.30
N ARG A 80 -12.67 4.34 8.51
CA ARG A 80 -13.84 3.47 8.36
C ARG A 80 -13.46 2.10 7.80
N GLN A 81 -12.56 2.06 6.82
CA GLN A 81 -12.10 0.80 6.25
C GLN A 81 -11.31 -0.02 7.27
N LEU A 82 -10.47 0.63 8.08
CA LEU A 82 -9.71 -0.03 9.14
C LEU A 82 -10.63 -0.64 10.20
N MET A 83 -11.68 0.07 10.61
CA MET A 83 -12.72 -0.48 11.49
C MET A 83 -13.41 -1.69 10.86
N ARG A 84 -13.78 -1.62 9.57
CA ARG A 84 -14.39 -2.76 8.87
C ARG A 84 -13.47 -3.97 8.83
N LEU A 85 -12.18 -3.79 8.52
CA LEU A 85 -11.20 -4.87 8.44
C LEU A 85 -11.00 -5.54 9.81
N ARG A 86 -10.96 -4.77 10.89
CA ARG A 86 -10.87 -5.31 12.25
C ARG A 86 -12.13 -6.08 12.63
N ASN A 87 -13.31 -5.52 12.34
CA ASN A 87 -14.58 -6.14 12.68
C ASN A 87 -14.93 -7.35 11.78
N SER A 88 -14.52 -7.36 10.51
CA SER A 88 -14.76 -8.50 9.61
C SER A 88 -14.02 -9.75 10.08
N ASN A 89 -12.86 -9.57 10.71
CA ASN A 89 -12.09 -10.66 11.29
C ASN A 89 -12.64 -11.11 12.65
N GLU A 90 -13.42 -10.26 13.32
CA GLU A 90 -14.20 -10.64 14.50
C GLU A 90 -15.44 -11.49 14.16
N MET A 91 -15.97 -11.35 12.93
CA MET A 91 -17.20 -12.03 12.47
C MET A 91 -16.95 -13.26 11.58
N GLY A 92 -15.72 -13.50 11.13
CA GLY A 92 -15.34 -14.63 10.26
C GLY A 92 -15.13 -15.97 10.96
N GLN A 93 -15.72 -16.18 12.15
CA GLN A 93 -15.72 -17.45 12.90
C GLN A 93 -17.12 -17.80 13.40
#